data_AF-A0A935HU01-F1
#
_entry.id   AF-A0A935HU01-F1
#
_cell.length_a   1.000
_cell.length_b   1.000
_cell.length_c   1.000
_cell.angle_alpha   90.00
_cell.angle_beta   90.00
_cell.angle_gamma   90.00
#
_symmetry.space_group_name_H-M   'P 1'
#
loop_
_entity.id
_entity.type
_entity.pdbx_description
1 polymer ?
#
loop_
_entity_poly.entity_id
_entity_poly.type
_entity_poly.pdbx_seq_one_letter_code
_entity_poly.pdbx_strand_id
1 'polypeptide(L)'
;MRPTDHFLPSNEREALQWLIPALDRPLGNMPHDEFIKAWFAIGYLYGGLNPDEAMDHGTKVSYVDNGPDRFRLIEPRLIAPFYVRSGWPLVLAPLAKEAWTRNENGELHDDELYCYELVQLGILDRKKGETRLVSTPLKS
;
A
#
# COMPACT_ATOMS: atom_id res chain seq x y z
N MET A 1 -15.42 -6.61 17.55
CA MET A 1 -14.16 -5.88 17.31
C MET A 1 -13.14 -6.92 16.92
N ARG A 2 -12.67 -6.86 15.69
CA ARG A 2 -11.63 -7.76 15.19
C ARG A 2 -10.27 -7.28 15.68
N PRO A 3 -9.27 -8.18 15.75
CA PRO A 3 -7.91 -7.80 16.11
C PRO A 3 -7.35 -6.66 15.23
N THR A 4 -7.78 -6.62 13.97
CA THR A 4 -7.25 -5.73 12.91
C THR A 4 -7.95 -4.37 12.84
N ASP A 5 -9.06 -4.18 13.55
CA ASP A 5 -9.78 -2.89 13.65
C ASP A 5 -8.90 -1.77 14.26
N HIS A 6 -7.74 -2.13 14.84
CA HIS A 6 -6.75 -1.21 15.39
C HIS A 6 -5.61 -0.84 14.43
N PHE A 7 -5.51 -1.46 13.26
CA PHE A 7 -4.42 -1.24 12.31
C PHE A 7 -4.73 -0.12 11.31
N LEU A 8 -5.10 1.05 11.81
CA LEU A 8 -5.35 2.22 10.98
C LEU A 8 -4.16 3.17 11.09
N PRO A 9 -3.46 3.49 9.99
CA PRO A 9 -2.39 4.47 10.04
C PRO A 9 -3.00 5.85 10.28
N SER A 10 -2.38 6.62 11.16
CA SER A 10 -2.84 7.94 11.60
C SER A 10 -2.55 9.04 10.57
N ASN A 11 -1.63 8.78 9.64
CA ASN A 11 -1.18 9.71 8.59
C ASN A 11 -0.36 8.98 7.51
N GLU A 12 -0.06 9.68 6.41
CA GLU A 12 0.77 9.19 5.31
C GLU A 12 2.16 8.68 5.76
N ARG A 13 2.80 9.34 6.75
CA ARG A 13 4.13 8.96 7.23
C ARG A 13 4.09 7.59 7.92
N GLU A 14 3.11 7.35 8.78
CA GLU A 14 2.94 6.07 9.47
C GLU A 14 2.63 4.94 8.48
N ALA A 15 1.76 5.20 7.50
CA ALA A 15 1.50 4.24 6.43
C ALA A 15 2.79 3.86 5.67
N LEU A 16 3.64 4.84 5.33
CA LEU A 16 4.94 4.57 4.70
C LEU A 16 5.89 3.78 5.62
N GLN A 17 5.89 4.04 6.93
CA GLN A 17 6.70 3.30 7.90
C GLN A 17 6.27 1.82 8.00
N TRP A 18 4.99 1.52 7.79
CA TRP A 18 4.51 0.14 7.74
C TRP A 18 4.83 -0.54 6.40
N LEU A 19 4.69 0.20 5.29
CA LEU A 19 4.83 -0.36 3.94
C LEU A 19 6.29 -0.61 3.54
N ILE A 20 7.18 0.37 3.70
CA ILE A 20 8.55 0.32 3.14
C ILE A 20 9.33 -0.91 3.61
N PRO A 21 9.33 -1.29 4.91
CA PRO A 21 10.04 -2.46 5.36
C PRO A 21 9.54 -3.78 4.75
N ALA A 22 8.32 -3.83 4.22
CA ALA A 22 7.73 -5.03 3.63
C ALA A 22 8.15 -5.26 2.17
N LEU A 23 8.56 -4.21 1.43
CA LEU A 23 8.74 -4.26 -0.03
C LEU A 23 9.76 -5.30 -0.50
N ASP A 24 10.80 -5.56 0.29
CA ASP A 24 11.90 -6.46 -0.05
C ASP A 24 11.96 -7.71 0.86
N ARG A 25 10.92 -7.93 1.68
CA ARG A 25 10.87 -9.07 2.63
C ARG A 25 10.21 -10.32 2.00
N PRO A 26 10.57 -11.52 2.47
CA PRO A 26 9.86 -12.75 2.12
C PRO A 26 8.45 -12.75 2.75
N LEU A 27 7.44 -12.36 1.98
CA LEU A 27 6.08 -12.11 2.46
C LEU A 27 5.36 -13.34 3.01
N GLY A 28 5.58 -14.53 2.43
CA GLY A 28 4.93 -15.77 2.87
C GLY A 28 5.27 -16.20 4.30
N ASN A 29 6.36 -15.67 4.88
CA ASN A 29 6.75 -15.92 6.28
C ASN A 29 6.52 -14.70 7.19
N MET A 30 5.91 -13.64 6.66
CA MET A 30 5.68 -12.42 7.41
C MET A 30 4.57 -12.65 8.45
N PRO A 31 4.76 -12.26 9.73
CA PRO A 31 3.70 -12.32 10.72
C PRO A 31 2.44 -11.59 10.23
N HIS A 32 1.26 -12.13 10.54
CA HIS A 32 -0.02 -11.60 10.07
C HIS A 32 -0.17 -10.09 10.35
N ASP A 33 0.10 -9.65 11.57
CA ASP A 33 0.00 -8.24 11.96
C ASP A 33 0.95 -7.31 11.18
N GLU A 34 2.15 -7.79 10.84
CA GLU A 34 3.10 -7.01 10.03
C GLU A 34 2.64 -6.92 8.58
N PHE A 35 2.17 -8.04 8.03
CA PHE A 35 1.66 -8.10 6.67
C PHE A 35 0.43 -7.21 6.51
N ILE A 36 -0.55 -7.33 7.42
CA ILE A 36 -1.80 -6.61 7.30
C ILE A 36 -1.58 -5.11 7.42
N LYS A 37 -0.65 -4.65 8.29
CA LYS A 37 -0.25 -3.23 8.34
C LYS A 37 0.32 -2.74 7.01
N ALA A 38 1.19 -3.52 6.37
CA ALA A 38 1.73 -3.17 5.06
C ALA A 38 0.65 -3.14 3.97
N TRP A 39 -0.25 -4.13 3.97
CA TRP A 39 -1.39 -4.19 3.05
C TRP A 39 -2.34 -3.00 3.23
N PHE A 40 -2.69 -2.70 4.48
CA PHE A 40 -3.53 -1.58 4.87
C PHE A 40 -2.92 -0.22 4.52
N ALA A 41 -1.60 -0.09 4.64
CA ALA A 41 -0.89 1.09 4.17
C ALA A 41 -1.07 1.33 2.66
N ILE A 42 -1.17 0.29 1.82
CA ILE A 42 -1.46 0.46 0.39
C ILE A 42 -2.84 1.10 0.21
N GLY A 43 -3.88 0.57 0.85
CA GLY A 43 -5.24 1.14 0.78
C GLY A 43 -5.28 2.61 1.21
N TYR A 44 -4.57 2.95 2.28
CA TYR A 44 -4.47 4.34 2.75
C TYR A 44 -3.75 5.26 1.75
N LEU A 45 -2.59 4.84 1.26
CA LEU A 45 -1.75 5.65 0.37
C LEU A 45 -2.36 5.78 -1.03
N TYR A 46 -3.05 4.75 -1.51
CA TYR A 46 -3.54 4.65 -2.88
C TYR A 46 -5.06 4.42 -2.94
N GLY A 47 -5.83 5.50 -3.08
CA GLY A 47 -7.29 5.39 -3.14
C GLY A 47 -7.87 4.83 -4.45
N GLY A 48 -7.03 4.41 -5.39
CA GLY A 48 -7.43 3.93 -6.72
C GLY A 48 -6.85 2.59 -7.13
N LEU A 49 -6.16 1.88 -6.23
CA LEU A 49 -5.62 0.55 -6.52
C LEU A 49 -6.59 -0.52 -6.03
N ASN A 50 -7.23 -1.21 -6.97
CA ASN A 50 -8.11 -2.35 -6.66
C ASN A 50 -7.27 -3.64 -6.52
N PRO A 51 -7.46 -4.45 -5.45
CA PRO A 51 -6.79 -5.74 -5.28
C PRO A 51 -6.93 -6.71 -6.47
N ASP A 52 -8.07 -6.72 -7.17
CA ASP A 52 -8.29 -7.58 -8.34
C ASP A 52 -7.35 -7.20 -9.49
N GLU A 53 -7.18 -5.89 -9.69
CA GLU A 53 -6.38 -5.32 -10.77
C GLU A 53 -4.87 -5.48 -10.52
N ALA A 54 -4.48 -5.89 -9.32
CA ALA A 54 -3.12 -6.35 -9.04
C ALA A 54 -2.85 -7.74 -9.63
N MET A 55 -3.89 -8.55 -9.83
CA MET A 55 -3.79 -9.89 -10.44
C MET A 55 -4.09 -9.83 -11.94
N ASP A 56 -4.91 -8.87 -12.39
CA ASP A 56 -5.21 -8.60 -13.81
C ASP A 56 -4.64 -7.24 -14.29
N HIS A 57 -3.36 -7.00 -14.02
CA HIS A 57 -2.69 -5.73 -14.32
C HIS A 57 -2.28 -5.54 -15.81
N GLY A 58 -2.48 -6.55 -16.67
CA GLY A 58 -1.98 -6.56 -18.05
C GLY A 58 -0.44 -6.67 -18.14
N THR A 59 0.15 -6.52 -19.32
CA THR A 59 1.60 -6.75 -19.52
C THR A 59 2.41 -5.48 -19.80
N LYS A 60 1.74 -4.36 -20.10
CA LYS A 60 2.42 -3.10 -20.46
C LYS A 60 2.88 -2.38 -19.19
N VAL A 61 4.17 -2.04 -19.15
CA VAL A 61 4.80 -1.31 -18.07
C VAL A 61 5.18 0.10 -18.53
N SER A 62 4.99 1.09 -17.66
CA SER A 62 5.44 2.46 -17.83
C SER A 62 6.49 2.83 -16.80
N TYR A 63 7.43 3.67 -17.21
CA TYR A 63 8.49 4.24 -16.38
C TYR A 63 8.31 5.75 -16.16
N VAL A 64 7.16 6.31 -16.60
CA VAL A 64 6.87 7.73 -16.42
C VAL A 64 6.73 8.02 -14.93
N ASP A 65 7.61 8.88 -14.42
CA ASP A 65 7.57 9.36 -13.04
C ASP A 65 6.73 10.64 -12.96
N ASN A 66 5.41 10.47 -12.85
CA ASN A 66 4.44 11.55 -12.65
C ASN A 66 3.75 11.49 -11.27
N GLY A 67 4.30 10.71 -10.35
CA GLY A 67 3.81 10.61 -8.97
C GLY A 67 4.19 11.83 -8.13
N PRO A 68 3.66 11.91 -6.89
CA PRO A 68 3.91 13.04 -6.03
C PRO A 68 5.38 13.09 -5.58
N ASP A 69 5.99 14.28 -5.64
CA ASP A 69 7.41 14.52 -5.29
C ASP A 69 7.83 13.94 -3.94
N ARG A 70 6.90 13.90 -2.98
CA ARG A 70 7.15 13.39 -1.63
C ARG A 70 7.48 11.89 -1.58
N PHE A 71 6.95 11.08 -2.49
CA PHE A 71 7.34 9.66 -2.59
C PHE A 71 8.68 9.49 -3.30
N ARG A 72 8.99 10.38 -4.26
CA ARG A 72 10.23 10.32 -5.05
C ARG A 72 11.48 10.39 -4.17
N LEU A 73 11.44 11.14 -3.07
CA LEU A 73 12.56 11.28 -2.14
C LEU A 73 12.66 10.12 -1.12
N ILE A 74 11.59 9.36 -0.91
CA ILE A 74 11.51 8.34 0.14
C ILE A 74 11.71 6.95 -0.45
N GLU A 75 10.90 6.59 -1.44
CA GLU A 75 10.94 5.29 -2.12
C GLU A 75 10.35 5.46 -3.53
N PRO A 76 11.17 5.76 -4.55
CA PRO A 76 10.69 6.05 -5.90
C PRO A 76 10.00 4.86 -6.57
N ARG A 77 10.25 3.62 -6.11
CA ARG A 77 9.58 2.41 -6.63
C ARG A 77 8.06 2.42 -6.37
N LEU A 78 7.61 3.22 -5.40
CA LEU A 78 6.18 3.46 -5.14
C LEU A 78 5.49 4.30 -6.22
N ILE A 79 6.24 4.92 -7.13
CA ILE A 79 5.72 5.70 -8.26
C ILE A 79 5.89 4.94 -9.58
N ALA A 80 7.11 4.51 -9.87
CA ALA A 80 7.47 3.87 -11.13
C ALA A 80 8.56 2.80 -10.92
N PRO A 81 8.59 1.73 -11.73
CA PRO A 81 7.64 1.43 -12.82
C PRO A 81 6.26 0.96 -12.31
N PHE A 82 5.24 1.12 -13.16
CA PHE A 82 3.87 0.67 -12.88
C PHE A 82 3.20 0.01 -14.08
N TYR A 83 2.21 -0.84 -13.83
CA TYR A 83 1.38 -1.45 -14.86
C TYR A 83 0.41 -0.44 -15.46
N VAL A 84 0.44 -0.25 -16.78
CA VAL A 84 -0.34 0.81 -17.44
C VAL A 84 -1.85 0.61 -17.30
N ARG A 85 -2.32 -0.65 -17.29
CA ARG A 85 -3.76 -0.94 -17.23
C ARG A 85 -4.34 -0.67 -15.84
N SER A 86 -3.67 -1.11 -14.78
CA SER A 86 -4.19 -1.05 -13.41
C SER A 86 -3.61 0.09 -12.57
N GLY A 87 -2.54 0.74 -13.02
CA GLY A 87 -1.84 1.76 -12.25
C GLY A 87 -0.99 1.21 -11.10
N TRP A 88 -0.98 -0.11 -10.86
CA TRP A 88 -0.23 -0.72 -9.77
C TRP A 88 1.29 -0.54 -9.95
N PRO A 89 1.98 0.06 -8.97
CA PRO A 89 3.44 0.03 -8.93
C PRO A 89 3.95 -1.42 -8.88
N LEU A 90 4.97 -1.74 -9.67
CA LEU A 90 5.50 -3.10 -9.77
C LEU A 90 6.00 -3.61 -8.41
N VAL A 91 6.53 -2.73 -7.57
CA VAL A 91 7.02 -3.08 -6.24
C VAL A 91 5.91 -3.51 -5.27
N LEU A 92 4.66 -3.15 -5.54
CA LEU A 92 3.50 -3.48 -4.69
C LEU A 92 2.78 -4.75 -5.13
N ALA A 93 2.99 -5.21 -6.37
CA ALA A 93 2.33 -6.42 -6.88
C ALA A 93 2.61 -7.68 -6.02
N PRO A 94 3.81 -7.92 -5.47
CA PRO A 94 4.04 -9.04 -4.55
C PRO A 94 3.17 -9.00 -3.29
N LEU A 95 2.92 -7.81 -2.72
CA LEU A 95 2.06 -7.65 -1.53
C LEU A 95 0.60 -8.02 -1.86
N ALA A 96 0.09 -7.60 -3.02
CA ALA A 96 -1.25 -7.98 -3.44
C ALA A 96 -1.40 -9.47 -3.71
N LYS A 97 -0.39 -10.09 -4.34
CA LYS A 97 -0.37 -11.54 -4.54
C LYS A 97 -0.39 -12.30 -3.23
N GLU A 98 0.35 -11.84 -2.23
CA GLU A 98 0.33 -12.43 -0.90
C GLU A 98 -1.03 -12.21 -0.21
N ALA A 99 -1.66 -11.03 -0.37
CA ALA A 99 -2.98 -10.76 0.20
C ALA A 99 -4.03 -11.74 -0.32
N TRP A 100 -4.01 -12.00 -1.63
CA TRP A 100 -4.83 -13.03 -2.26
C TRP A 100 -4.52 -14.43 -1.73
N THR A 101 -3.24 -14.80 -1.65
CA THR A 101 -2.82 -16.10 -1.11
C THR A 101 -3.36 -16.31 0.31
N ARG A 102 -3.27 -15.29 1.18
CA ARG A 102 -3.79 -15.34 2.54
C ARG A 102 -5.31 -15.41 2.58
N ASN A 103 -6.00 -14.67 1.70
CA ASN A 103 -7.46 -14.74 1.61
C ASN A 103 -7.94 -16.13 1.17
N GLU A 104 -7.32 -16.70 0.14
CA GLU A 104 -7.59 -18.06 -0.34
C GLU A 104 -7.35 -19.13 0.76
N ASN A 105 -6.38 -18.90 1.64
CA ASN A 105 -6.09 -19.75 2.79
C ASN A 105 -6.99 -19.48 4.02
N GLY A 106 -7.86 -18.46 3.98
CA GLY A 106 -8.70 -18.05 5.11
C GLY A 106 -7.95 -17.29 6.22
N GLU A 107 -6.75 -16.81 5.93
CA GLU A 107 -5.90 -16.01 6.83
C GLU A 107 -6.15 -14.51 6.71
N LEU A 108 -6.85 -14.06 5.67
CA LEU A 108 -7.24 -12.66 5.44
C LEU A 108 -8.72 -12.62 5.04
N HIS A 109 -9.53 -11.83 5.73
CA HIS A 109 -10.96 -11.71 5.41
C HIS A 109 -11.19 -10.81 4.18
N ASP A 110 -12.32 -10.98 3.49
CA ASP A 110 -12.65 -10.22 2.28
C ASP A 110 -12.64 -8.70 2.51
N ASP A 111 -13.11 -8.24 3.65
CA ASP A 111 -13.13 -6.81 3.98
C ASP A 111 -11.77 -6.28 4.49
N GLU A 112 -10.82 -7.17 4.79
CA GLU A 112 -9.41 -6.84 4.96
C GLU A 112 -8.70 -6.81 3.60
N LEU A 113 -9.04 -7.72 2.69
CA LEU A 113 -8.59 -7.69 1.30
C LEU A 113 -9.07 -6.42 0.59
N TYR A 114 -10.36 -6.09 0.71
CA TYR A 114 -11.00 -4.89 0.16
C TYR A 114 -11.24 -3.83 1.25
N CYS A 115 -10.19 -3.41 1.95
CA CYS A 115 -10.31 -2.46 3.07
C CYS A 115 -10.69 -1.03 2.61
N TYR A 116 -11.97 -0.80 2.35
CA TYR A 116 -12.51 0.47 1.86
C TYR A 116 -12.40 1.60 2.90
N GLU A 117 -12.45 1.26 4.19
CA GLU A 117 -12.28 2.24 5.27
C GLU A 117 -10.95 2.98 5.16
N LEU A 118 -9.85 2.25 4.89
CA LEU A 118 -8.52 2.86 4.74
C LEU A 118 -8.39 3.71 3.50
N VAL A 119 -9.00 3.29 2.39
CA VAL A 119 -9.10 4.10 1.18
C VAL A 119 -9.78 5.43 1.49
N GLN A 120 -10.90 5.42 2.21
CA GLN A 120 -11.60 6.64 2.60
C GLN A 120 -10.78 7.51 3.55
N LEU A 121 -10.17 6.92 4.57
CA LEU A 121 -9.32 7.65 5.52
C LEU A 121 -8.15 8.35 4.82
N GLY A 122 -7.46 7.66 3.91
CA GLY A 122 -6.39 8.25 3.13
C GLY A 122 -6.84 9.37 2.20
N ILE A 123 -8.01 9.24 1.57
CA ILE A 123 -8.61 10.31 0.75
C ILE A 123 -8.93 11.54 1.62
N LEU A 124 -9.50 11.33 2.80
CA LEU A 124 -9.85 12.41 3.74
C LEU A 124 -8.59 13.11 4.28
N ASP A 125 -7.54 12.37 4.65
CA ASP A 125 -6.26 12.91 5.09
C ASP A 125 -5.64 13.84 4.02
N ARG A 126 -5.55 13.36 2.77
CA ARG A 126 -5.03 14.16 1.65
C ARG A 126 -5.88 15.42 1.37
N LYS A 127 -7.20 15.36 1.56
CA LYS A 127 -8.11 16.51 1.38
C LYS A 127 -7.95 17.57 2.47
N LYS A 128 -7.65 17.18 3.70
CA LYS A 128 -7.45 18.11 4.83
C LYS A 128 -6.15 18.92 4.70
N GLY A 129 -5.17 18.41 3.94
CA GLY A 129 -3.92 19.14 3.65
C GLY A 129 -2.97 19.27 4.85
N GLU A 130 -3.25 18.60 5.97
CA GLU A 130 -2.48 18.66 7.22
C GLU A 130 -1.18 17.83 7.14
N THR A 131 -1.06 16.94 6.18
CA THR A 131 0.09 16.05 5.97
C THR A 131 0.88 16.44 4.73
N ARG A 132 1.43 17.66 4.73
CA ARG A 132 2.69 17.86 4.04
C ARG A 132 3.71 17.03 4.80
N LEU A 133 4.26 15.99 4.19
CA LEU A 133 5.54 15.42 4.63
C LEU A 133 6.54 16.58 4.63
N VAL A 134 6.66 17.27 5.76
CA VAL A 134 7.74 18.22 6.00
C VAL A 134 8.99 17.40 5.78
N SER A 135 9.90 17.94 4.98
CA SER A 135 11.15 17.36 4.46
C SER A 135 12.14 16.95 5.56
N THR A 136 11.68 16.28 6.60
CA THR A 136 12.46 15.78 7.71
C THR A 136 12.92 14.38 7.33
N PRO A 137 14.23 14.13 7.26
CA PRO A 137 14.75 12.81 6.92
C PRO A 137 14.21 11.77 7.91
N LEU A 138 13.84 10.60 7.40
CA LEU A 138 13.65 9.40 8.23
C LEU A 138 15.00 9.14 8.90
N LYS A 139 15.09 9.33 10.22
CA LYS A 139 16.29 9.00 10.97
C LYS A 139 16.49 7.48 10.90
N SER A 140 17.73 7.13 10.57
CA SER A 140 18.32 5.78 10.50
C SER A 140 18.20 5.03 11.81
#